data_AF-A0A7C4JDY7-F1
#
_entry.id   AF-A0A7C4JDY7-F1
#
_cell.length_a   1.000
_cell.length_b   1.000
_cell.length_c   1.000
_cell.angle_alpha   90.00
_cell.angle_beta   90.00
_cell.angle_gamma   90.00
#
_symmetry.space_group_name_H-M   'P 1'
#
loop_
_entity.id
_entity.type
_entity.pdbx_description
1 polymer ?
#
loop_
_entity_poly.entity_id
_entity_poly.type
_entity_poly.pdbx_seq_one_letter_code
_entity_poly.pdbx_strand_id
1 'polypeptide(L)'
;MVVRWVKRYPVDSLQIYFAASMELQEELIIHGFQVPASRDGKIKTPLPIIYSNFRGWVKEPEPLTDERLIPPEWYGKRVEELGWIYLGTILVQRGKRRQRRNAFRLPQEEVYVDVGFDDERRMYFKLDVKGYHLERTSIREIDPGKWNNWAMFYLDAEYLDDLLHLIQSQCGIVFAKPLNTVLESLQGGKERTYYASTEYKGLGIPVEGFSLCIGCFELALEYFKYKAEENGLDRDVVDTLKLRLEYDPNVNVGLKVGVARIVGKRSQVMFKLASNTPVKIKGVLEPVVEGKARGRLTHCNHERKEHTIAADAGLVYSALVATKPKLKVLSTS
;
A
#
# COMPACT_ATOMS: atom_id res chain seq x y z
N MET A 1 -8.98 -10.72 22.90
CA MET A 1 -7.60 -11.01 22.45
C MET A 1 -6.74 -9.81 22.78
N VAL A 2 -5.67 -10.01 23.54
CA VAL A 2 -4.76 -8.92 23.95
C VAL A 2 -3.49 -9.05 23.12
N VAL A 3 -3.16 -8.03 22.32
CA VAL A 3 -1.90 -7.98 21.58
C VAL A 3 -0.87 -7.28 22.45
N ARG A 4 0.25 -7.94 22.73
CA ARG A 4 1.40 -7.34 23.40
C ARG A 4 2.32 -6.72 22.35
N TRP A 5 2.33 -5.39 22.28
CA TRP A 5 3.25 -4.63 21.43
C TRP A 5 4.65 -4.63 22.05
N VAL A 6 5.65 -5.11 21.32
CA VAL A 6 6.99 -5.38 21.87
C VAL A 6 8.09 -4.53 21.26
N LYS A 7 7.91 -4.08 20.02
CA LYS A 7 8.95 -3.35 19.30
C LYS A 7 8.34 -2.45 18.25
N ARG A 8 8.97 -1.31 17.99
CA ARG A 8 8.60 -0.36 16.96
C ARG A 8 9.75 -0.20 15.98
N TYR A 9 9.44 -0.28 14.69
CA TYR A 9 10.42 -0.09 13.61
C TYR A 9 10.03 1.10 12.74
N PRO A 10 10.98 1.97 12.37
CA PRO A 10 10.71 2.97 11.37
C PRO A 10 10.61 2.31 9.98
N VAL A 11 9.58 2.66 9.23
CA VAL A 11 9.33 2.14 7.88
C VAL A 11 10.15 2.97 6.88
N ASP A 12 10.78 2.33 5.89
CA ASP A 12 11.45 3.06 4.81
C ASP A 12 10.43 3.67 3.83
N SER A 13 9.42 2.89 3.45
CA SER A 13 8.28 3.39 2.69
C SER A 13 7.04 2.55 2.91
N LEU A 14 5.88 3.18 2.79
CA LEU A 14 4.54 2.58 2.83
C LEU A 14 3.81 2.90 1.52
N GLN A 15 3.11 1.93 0.96
CA GLN A 15 2.28 2.11 -0.22
C GLN A 15 0.99 1.30 -0.05
N ILE A 16 -0.16 1.96 -0.11
CA ILE A 16 -1.48 1.30 -0.06
C ILE A 16 -2.28 1.73 -1.28
N TYR A 17 -2.45 0.80 -2.21
CA TYR A 17 -3.13 0.97 -3.48
C TYR A 17 -4.63 0.70 -3.31
N PHE A 18 -5.36 1.60 -2.65
CA PHE A 18 -6.82 1.48 -2.56
C PHE A 18 -7.50 1.52 -3.93
N ALA A 19 -6.86 2.15 -4.93
CA ALA A 19 -7.26 2.07 -6.34
C ALA A 19 -7.32 0.64 -6.91
N ALA A 20 -6.69 -0.33 -6.24
CA ALA A 20 -6.74 -1.74 -6.61
C ALA A 20 -7.95 -2.48 -6.04
N SER A 21 -8.73 -1.86 -5.15
CA SER A 21 -9.93 -2.44 -4.55
C SER A 21 -11.14 -2.19 -5.42
N MET A 22 -11.81 -3.29 -5.80
CA MET A 22 -13.06 -3.21 -6.55
C MET A 22 -14.22 -2.84 -5.64
N GLU A 23 -14.16 -3.29 -4.39
CA GLU A 23 -15.15 -3.03 -3.37
C GLU A 23 -15.26 -1.53 -3.08
N LEU A 24 -14.12 -0.84 -2.88
CA LEU A 24 -14.12 0.61 -2.65
C LEU A 24 -14.63 1.39 -3.86
N GLN A 25 -14.30 0.93 -5.07
CA GLN A 25 -14.81 1.56 -6.29
C GLN A 25 -16.33 1.41 -6.39
N GLU A 26 -16.84 0.21 -6.14
CA GLU A 26 -18.27 -0.07 -6.17
C GLU A 26 -19.03 0.71 -5.09
N GLU A 27 -18.51 0.75 -3.86
CA GLU A 27 -19.08 1.53 -2.76
C GLU A 27 -19.24 3.01 -3.14
N LEU A 28 -18.21 3.62 -3.72
CA LEU A 28 -18.25 5.01 -4.18
C LEU A 28 -19.27 5.19 -5.32
N ILE A 29 -19.30 4.28 -6.30
CA ILE A 29 -20.24 4.35 -7.43
C ILE A 29 -21.70 4.23 -6.97
N ILE A 30 -21.99 3.33 -6.03
CA ILE A 30 -23.34 3.14 -5.45
C ILE A 30 -23.81 4.43 -4.78
N HIS A 31 -22.91 5.19 -4.16
CA HIS A 31 -23.21 6.47 -3.52
C HIS A 31 -23.09 7.67 -4.47
N GLY A 32 -22.99 7.45 -5.79
CA GLY A 32 -23.10 8.49 -6.81
C GLY A 32 -21.78 9.10 -7.28
N PHE A 33 -20.63 8.70 -6.72
CA PHE A 33 -19.33 9.20 -7.16
C PHE A 33 -18.99 8.69 -8.58
N GLN A 34 -18.41 9.56 -9.41
CA GLN A 34 -17.95 9.20 -10.75
C GLN A 34 -16.50 8.67 -10.72
N VAL A 35 -16.34 7.38 -10.41
CA VAL A 35 -15.04 6.70 -10.32
C VAL A 35 -14.72 5.90 -11.60
N PRO A 36 -13.50 6.01 -12.16
CA PRO A 36 -12.42 6.91 -11.76
C PRO A 36 -12.55 8.33 -12.36
N ALA A 37 -13.54 8.53 -13.23
CA ALA A 37 -13.88 9.80 -13.83
C ALA A 37 -15.31 9.76 -14.35
N SER A 38 -15.91 10.93 -14.56
CA SER A 38 -17.16 11.05 -15.32
C SER A 38 -16.99 10.61 -16.77
N ARG A 39 -18.09 10.25 -17.44
CA ARG A 39 -18.09 9.81 -18.85
C ARG A 39 -17.52 10.84 -19.83
N ASP A 40 -17.77 12.13 -19.57
CA ASP A 40 -17.21 13.23 -20.34
C ASP A 40 -15.76 13.58 -19.94
N GLY A 41 -15.24 12.90 -18.91
CA GLY A 41 -13.89 13.05 -18.39
C GLY A 41 -13.63 14.33 -17.63
N LYS A 42 -14.64 15.18 -17.38
CA LYS A 42 -14.48 16.46 -16.69
C LYS A 42 -14.20 16.30 -15.20
N ILE A 43 -14.89 15.38 -14.54
CA ILE A 43 -14.67 15.07 -13.13
C ILE A 43 -13.66 13.93 -13.06
N LYS A 44 -12.57 14.14 -12.33
CA LYS A 44 -11.55 13.12 -12.08
C LYS A 44 -11.62 12.70 -10.62
N THR A 45 -11.97 11.43 -10.40
CA THR A 45 -12.13 10.83 -9.07
C THR A 45 -11.35 9.51 -8.98
N PRO A 46 -10.01 9.48 -9.23
CA PRO A 46 -9.24 8.29 -8.96
C PRO A 46 -9.32 7.95 -7.47
N LEU A 47 -9.41 6.67 -7.12
CA LEU A 47 -9.12 6.27 -5.74
C LEU A 47 -7.65 6.56 -5.45
N PRO A 48 -7.33 7.19 -4.31
CA PRO A 48 -5.96 7.53 -3.99
C PRO A 48 -5.13 6.28 -3.65
N ILE A 49 -3.86 6.32 -4.01
CA ILE A 49 -2.81 5.55 -3.37
C ILE A 49 -2.34 6.36 -2.17
N ILE A 50 -2.24 5.72 -1.01
CA ILE A 50 -1.53 6.29 0.14
C ILE A 50 -0.06 5.94 0.00
N TYR A 51 0.79 6.95 -0.19
CA TYR A 51 2.23 6.76 -0.28
C TYR A 51 2.91 7.50 0.86
N SER A 52 3.86 6.83 1.51
CA SER A 52 4.79 7.48 2.42
C SER A 52 6.23 7.09 2.10
N ASN A 53 7.09 8.10 2.03
CA ASN A 53 8.51 7.99 1.78
C ASN A 53 9.32 8.52 2.97
N PHE A 54 9.44 7.72 4.02
CA PHE A 54 10.12 8.14 5.23
C PHE A 54 11.64 8.11 5.10
N ARG A 55 12.21 6.98 4.66
CA ARG A 55 13.68 6.84 4.59
C ARG A 55 14.13 5.78 3.59
N GLY A 56 15.43 5.49 3.63
CA GLY A 56 16.05 4.41 2.86
C GLY A 56 16.54 4.79 1.47
N TRP A 57 16.37 6.03 1.05
CA TRP A 57 17.05 6.55 -0.13
C TRP A 57 18.55 6.73 0.14
N VAL A 58 19.39 6.24 -0.79
CA VAL A 58 20.86 6.39 -0.73
C VAL A 58 21.32 7.66 -1.44
N LYS A 59 20.46 8.22 -2.30
CA LYS A 59 20.64 9.50 -3.00
C LYS A 59 19.35 10.30 -2.86
N GLU A 60 19.42 11.61 -3.04
CA GLU A 60 18.22 12.45 -3.03
C GLU A 60 17.19 11.89 -4.02
N PRO A 61 15.93 11.64 -3.59
CA PRO A 61 14.90 11.11 -4.46
C PRO A 61 14.60 12.07 -5.62
N GLU A 62 14.27 11.50 -6.77
CA GLU A 62 13.79 12.30 -7.91
C GLU A 62 12.53 13.08 -7.51
N PRO A 63 12.37 14.33 -7.98
CA PRO A 63 11.14 15.08 -7.79
C PRO A 63 9.91 14.31 -8.26
N LEU A 64 8.82 14.41 -7.50
CA LEU A 64 7.54 13.88 -7.89
C LEU A 64 6.84 14.86 -8.81
N THR A 65 6.09 14.36 -9.78
CA THR A 65 5.37 15.22 -10.73
C THR A 65 3.88 15.19 -10.52
N ASP A 66 3.20 16.25 -10.96
CA ASP A 66 1.74 16.33 -11.01
C ASP A 66 1.08 15.20 -11.81
N GLU A 67 1.82 14.45 -12.64
CA GLU A 67 1.29 13.24 -13.29
C GLU A 67 0.97 12.14 -12.27
N ARG A 68 1.84 11.97 -11.25
CA ARG A 68 1.75 10.92 -10.22
C ARG A 68 0.97 11.37 -8.98
N LEU A 69 1.10 12.63 -8.59
CA LEU A 69 0.45 13.17 -7.39
C LEU A 69 -1.04 13.42 -7.64
N ILE A 70 -1.87 13.24 -6.60
CA ILE A 70 -3.16 13.92 -6.54
C ILE A 70 -2.86 15.37 -6.09
N PRO A 71 -3.19 16.37 -6.92
CA PRO A 71 -2.88 17.75 -6.59
C PRO A 71 -3.60 18.23 -5.31
N PRO A 72 -2.95 19.03 -4.45
CA PRO A 72 -3.54 19.54 -3.20
C PRO A 72 -4.89 20.25 -3.38
N GLU A 73 -5.06 20.93 -4.50
CA GLU A 73 -6.29 21.64 -4.83
C GLU A 73 -7.50 20.70 -5.04
N TRP A 74 -7.28 19.40 -5.27
CA TRP A 74 -8.36 18.40 -5.38
C TRP A 74 -8.94 17.98 -4.03
N TYR A 75 -8.37 18.50 -2.93
CA TYR A 75 -8.82 18.26 -1.56
C TYR A 75 -8.73 19.53 -0.71
N GLY A 76 -8.87 20.70 -1.36
CA GLY A 76 -8.98 22.00 -0.69
C GLY A 76 -7.72 22.47 0.03
N LYS A 77 -6.53 22.00 -0.36
CA LYS A 77 -5.24 22.39 0.22
C LYS A 77 -4.38 23.16 -0.77
N ARG A 78 -3.41 23.92 -0.25
CA ARG A 78 -2.32 24.50 -1.03
C ARG A 78 -1.03 23.71 -0.86
N VAL A 79 -0.15 23.82 -1.84
CA VAL A 79 1.17 23.14 -1.86
C VAL A 79 1.97 23.48 -0.60
N GLU A 80 1.96 24.74 -0.17
CA GLU A 80 2.71 25.24 0.98
C GLU A 80 2.18 24.70 2.31
N GLU A 81 0.87 24.45 2.41
CA GLU A 81 0.24 23.87 3.62
C GLU A 81 0.68 22.44 3.87
N LEU A 82 1.12 21.73 2.83
CA LEU A 82 1.66 20.39 2.92
C LEU A 82 3.19 20.38 3.05
N GLY A 83 3.83 21.56 3.10
CA GLY A 83 5.29 21.68 3.11
C GLY A 83 5.95 21.26 1.80
N TRP A 84 5.20 21.18 0.70
CA TRP A 84 5.75 20.82 -0.60
C TRP A 84 6.50 22.01 -1.21
N ILE A 85 7.60 21.73 -1.91
CA ILE A 85 8.41 22.74 -2.60
C ILE A 85 8.22 22.56 -4.10
N TYR A 86 7.69 23.58 -4.76
CA TYR A 86 7.59 23.61 -6.22
C TYR A 86 8.97 23.84 -6.85
N LEU A 87 9.37 22.97 -7.78
CA LEU A 87 10.67 23.01 -8.44
C LEU A 87 10.61 23.50 -9.90
N GLY A 88 9.47 24.03 -10.33
CA GLY A 88 9.23 24.40 -11.72
C GLY A 88 8.70 23.25 -12.56
N THR A 89 8.76 23.43 -13.89
CA THR A 89 8.34 22.40 -14.85
C THR A 89 9.52 21.58 -15.36
N ILE A 90 9.42 20.25 -15.29
CA ILE A 90 10.42 19.33 -15.85
C ILE A 90 9.87 18.59 -17.08
N LEU A 91 10.75 18.14 -17.96
CA LEU A 91 10.38 17.30 -19.10
C LEU A 91 10.33 15.83 -18.66
N VAL A 92 9.13 15.24 -18.73
CA VAL A 92 8.92 13.81 -18.49
C VAL A 92 8.74 13.10 -19.82
N GLN A 93 9.47 12.01 -20.01
CA GLN A 93 9.36 11.15 -21.19
C GLN A 93 8.31 10.07 -20.97
N ARG A 94 7.31 10.02 -21.85
CA ARG A 94 6.29 8.97 -21.89
C ARG A 94 6.30 8.29 -23.26
N GLY A 95 7.03 7.17 -23.34
CA GLY A 95 7.33 6.51 -24.61
C GLY A 95 8.09 7.45 -25.55
N LYS A 96 7.48 7.78 -26.71
CA LYS A 96 8.05 8.71 -27.70
C LYS A 96 7.68 10.19 -27.44
N ARG A 97 6.76 10.48 -26.52
CA ARG A 97 6.28 11.85 -26.25
C ARG A 97 7.04 12.45 -25.06
N ARG A 98 7.33 13.75 -25.14
CA ARG A 98 7.85 14.55 -24.02
C ARG A 98 6.78 15.54 -23.59
N GLN A 99 6.50 15.61 -22.29
CA GLN A 99 5.54 16.56 -21.73
C GLN A 99 6.18 17.31 -20.59
N ARG A 100 5.89 18.61 -20.49
CA ARG A 100 6.26 19.42 -19.33
C ARG A 100 5.29 19.12 -18.20
N ARG A 101 5.83 18.86 -17.02
CA ARG A 101 5.08 18.51 -15.81
C ARG A 101 5.55 19.35 -14.65
N ASN A 102 4.65 19.80 -13.80
CA ASN A 102 5.04 20.47 -12.56
C ASN A 102 5.73 19.45 -11.66
N ALA A 103 6.89 19.83 -11.11
CA ALA A 103 7.69 19.00 -10.23
C ALA A 103 7.66 19.56 -8.81
N PHE A 104 7.62 18.65 -7.86
CA PHE A 104 7.52 18.95 -6.44
C PHE A 104 8.51 18.10 -5.66
N ARG A 105 9.07 18.71 -4.62
CA ARG A 105 9.78 18.02 -3.56
C ARG A 105 8.92 18.02 -2.31
N LEU A 106 8.58 16.83 -1.85
CA LEU A 106 7.77 16.63 -0.66
C LEU A 106 8.68 16.65 0.58
N PRO A 107 8.15 17.05 1.75
CA PRO A 107 8.89 16.91 3.00
C PRO A 107 9.14 15.44 3.31
N GLN A 108 10.08 15.18 4.22
CA GLN A 108 10.25 13.84 4.74
C GLN A 108 9.00 13.43 5.51
N GLU A 109 8.43 12.29 5.14
CA GLU A 109 7.23 11.74 5.76
C GLU A 109 7.62 10.78 6.89
N GLU A 110 6.71 10.41 7.77
CA GLU A 110 7.04 9.55 8.92
C GLU A 110 6.05 8.40 9.05
N VAL A 111 6.57 7.17 9.08
CA VAL A 111 5.78 5.96 9.29
C VAL A 111 6.54 4.98 10.16
N TYR A 112 5.82 4.37 11.09
CA TYR A 112 6.35 3.30 11.91
C TYR A 112 5.46 2.07 11.80
N VAL A 113 6.04 0.91 12.11
CA VAL A 113 5.29 -0.31 12.35
C VAL A 113 5.56 -0.78 13.77
N ASP A 114 4.49 -0.84 14.57
CA ASP A 114 4.53 -1.50 15.86
C ASP A 114 4.32 -2.99 15.62
N VAL A 115 5.24 -3.80 16.14
CA VAL A 115 5.21 -5.25 16.08
C VAL A 115 4.70 -5.77 17.41
N GLY A 116 3.67 -6.60 17.35
CA GLY A 116 3.05 -7.23 18.52
C GLY A 116 2.79 -8.71 18.32
N PHE A 117 2.56 -9.41 19.42
CA PHE A 117 2.25 -10.83 19.44
C PHE A 117 1.04 -11.08 20.35
N ASP A 118 0.25 -12.09 20.02
CA ASP A 118 -0.80 -12.60 20.90
C ASP A 118 -0.46 -13.99 21.47
N ASP A 119 -1.36 -14.51 22.29
CA ASP A 119 -1.20 -15.82 22.95
C ASP A 119 -1.28 -17.01 21.96
N GLU A 120 -1.83 -16.79 20.77
CA GLU A 120 -1.93 -17.77 19.68
C GLU A 120 -0.72 -17.75 18.75
N ARG A 121 0.35 -17.02 19.11
CA ARG A 121 1.59 -16.86 18.32
C ARG A 121 1.36 -16.22 16.95
N ARG A 122 0.30 -15.41 16.81
CA ARG A 122 0.15 -14.52 15.66
C ARG A 122 1.03 -13.29 15.88
N MET A 123 1.69 -12.90 14.79
CA MET A 123 2.44 -11.65 14.73
C MET A 123 1.57 -10.57 14.09
N TYR A 124 1.50 -9.42 14.73
CA TYR A 124 0.75 -8.24 14.30
C TYR A 124 1.71 -7.14 13.87
N PHE A 125 1.38 -6.50 12.76
CA PHE A 125 2.00 -5.28 12.26
C PHE A 125 0.96 -4.17 12.32
N LYS A 126 1.11 -3.23 13.25
CA LYS A 126 0.27 -2.03 13.34
C LYS A 126 1.00 -0.85 12.71
N LEU A 127 0.44 -0.30 11.64
CA LEU A 127 1.01 0.85 10.96
C LEU A 127 0.61 2.13 11.69
N ASP A 128 1.60 2.93 12.07
CA ASP A 128 1.43 4.27 12.60
C ASP A 128 1.95 5.28 11.57
N VAL A 129 1.02 5.85 10.80
CA VAL A 129 1.29 6.75 9.67
C VAL A 129 1.15 8.19 10.14
N LYS A 130 2.27 8.90 10.30
CA LYS A 130 2.31 10.31 10.71
C LYS A 130 2.38 11.27 9.52
N GLY A 131 3.08 10.88 8.46
CA GLY A 131 3.19 11.65 7.22
C GLY A 131 3.01 10.76 5.99
N TYR A 132 2.29 11.28 4.99
CA TYR A 132 2.02 10.62 3.72
C TYR A 132 1.47 11.65 2.72
N HIS A 133 1.40 11.25 1.45
CA HIS A 133 0.74 11.99 0.38
C HIS A 133 -0.17 11.08 -0.43
N LEU A 134 -1.01 11.72 -1.24
CA LEU A 134 -1.92 11.04 -2.15
C LEU A 134 -1.30 10.97 -3.55
N GLU A 135 -1.19 9.76 -4.08
CA GLU A 135 -0.86 9.55 -5.48
C GLU A 135 -2.09 9.03 -6.24
N ARG A 136 -2.08 9.23 -7.56
CA ARG A 136 -3.03 8.61 -8.47
C ARG A 136 -2.32 7.56 -9.29
N THR A 137 -3.02 6.46 -9.51
CA THR A 137 -2.71 5.56 -10.62
C THR A 137 -2.87 6.36 -11.91
N SER A 138 -2.01 6.12 -12.91
CA SER A 138 -2.09 6.90 -14.14
C SER A 138 -3.52 6.78 -14.69
N ILE A 139 -4.20 7.90 -14.98
CA ILE A 139 -5.66 7.95 -15.26
C ILE A 139 -6.06 7.04 -16.46
N ARG A 140 -5.09 6.51 -17.21
CA ARG A 140 -5.28 5.58 -18.33
C ARG A 140 -5.02 4.10 -17.97
N GLU A 141 -4.59 3.80 -16.75
CA GLU A 141 -4.14 2.48 -16.30
C GLU A 141 -4.70 2.12 -14.91
N ILE A 142 -5.91 2.57 -14.58
CA ILE A 142 -6.68 1.92 -13.52
C ILE A 142 -7.14 0.59 -14.10
N ASP A 143 -6.24 -0.38 -14.09
CA ASP A 143 -6.53 -1.78 -14.37
C ASP A 143 -6.36 -2.54 -13.05
N PRO A 144 -7.41 -2.57 -12.21
CA PRO A 144 -7.38 -3.26 -10.92
C PRO A 144 -7.06 -4.76 -11.08
N GLY A 145 -7.29 -5.30 -12.28
CA GLY A 145 -6.92 -6.66 -12.66
C GLY A 145 -5.41 -6.89 -12.75
N LYS A 146 -4.59 -5.85 -12.97
CA LYS A 146 -3.12 -6.01 -13.04
C LYS A 146 -2.43 -6.08 -11.68
N TRP A 147 -3.02 -5.53 -10.61
CA TRP A 147 -2.34 -5.47 -9.32
C TRP A 147 -2.64 -6.69 -8.45
N ASN A 148 -1.65 -7.55 -8.25
CA ASN A 148 -1.72 -8.56 -7.19
C ASN A 148 -1.39 -7.93 -5.85
N ASN A 149 -0.26 -7.22 -5.76
CA ASN A 149 0.19 -6.55 -4.54
C ASN A 149 -0.57 -5.23 -4.39
N TRP A 150 -1.13 -4.96 -3.20
CA TRP A 150 -1.98 -3.78 -3.01
C TRP A 150 -1.76 -3.02 -1.69
N ALA A 151 -1.09 -3.61 -0.69
CA ALA A 151 -0.63 -2.87 0.48
C ALA A 151 0.75 -3.37 0.88
N MET A 152 1.68 -2.46 1.15
CA MET A 152 3.07 -2.84 1.37
C MET A 152 3.85 -1.84 2.19
N PHE A 153 4.69 -2.37 3.07
CA PHE A 153 5.66 -1.58 3.80
C PHE A 153 7.03 -2.26 3.75
N TYR A 154 8.07 -1.44 3.87
CA TYR A 154 9.45 -1.85 3.76
C TYR A 154 10.21 -1.39 4.99
N LEU A 155 11.05 -2.24 5.55
CA LEU A 155 11.99 -1.90 6.62
C LEU A 155 13.40 -1.94 6.06
N ASP A 156 14.34 -1.24 6.68
CA ASP A 156 15.76 -1.43 6.33
C ASP A 156 16.14 -2.91 6.55
N ALA A 157 16.94 -3.46 5.62
CA ALA A 157 17.52 -4.79 5.76
C ALA A 157 18.38 -4.94 7.03
N GLU A 158 18.88 -3.86 7.63
CA GLU A 158 19.59 -3.90 8.91
C GLU A 158 18.74 -4.51 10.05
N TYR A 159 17.40 -4.39 9.99
CA TYR A 159 16.51 -4.96 11.01
C TYR A 159 16.20 -6.44 10.78
N LEU A 160 16.71 -7.08 9.73
CA LEU A 160 16.37 -8.46 9.42
C LEU A 160 16.73 -9.41 10.57
N ASP A 161 17.95 -9.26 11.12
CA ASP A 161 18.42 -10.13 12.19
C ASP A 161 17.75 -9.82 13.52
N ASP A 162 17.46 -8.53 13.79
CA ASP A 162 16.66 -8.12 14.95
C ASP A 162 15.24 -8.70 14.89
N LEU A 163 14.58 -8.68 13.72
CA LEU A 163 13.25 -9.29 13.53
C LEU A 163 13.28 -10.81 13.75
N LEU A 164 14.29 -11.50 13.22
CA LEU A 164 14.45 -12.94 13.42
C LEU A 164 14.59 -13.27 14.92
N HIS A 165 15.49 -12.58 15.61
CA HIS A 165 15.69 -12.75 17.06
C HIS A 165 14.45 -12.38 17.87
N LEU A 166 13.75 -11.30 17.50
CA LEU A 166 12.50 -10.91 18.14
C LEU A 166 11.48 -12.05 18.05
N ILE A 167 11.20 -12.56 16.84
CA ILE A 167 10.22 -13.64 16.66
C ILE A 167 10.63 -14.91 17.43
N GLN A 168 11.91 -15.29 17.40
CA GLN A 168 12.40 -16.44 18.18
C GLN A 168 12.17 -16.25 19.68
N SER A 169 12.50 -15.08 20.23
CA SER A 169 12.37 -14.79 21.66
C SER A 169 10.91 -14.77 22.13
N GLN A 170 9.98 -14.29 21.29
CA GLN A 170 8.58 -14.18 21.66
C GLN A 170 7.79 -15.49 21.48
N CYS A 171 8.18 -16.31 20.50
CA CYS A 171 7.40 -17.51 20.13
C CYS A 171 8.12 -18.83 20.40
N GLY A 172 9.39 -18.81 20.83
CA GLY A 172 10.18 -20.02 21.07
C GLY A 172 10.45 -20.85 19.81
N ILE A 173 10.56 -20.19 18.65
CA ILE A 173 10.76 -20.86 17.37
C ILE A 173 12.22 -21.31 17.23
N VAL A 174 12.42 -22.63 17.11
CA VAL A 174 13.75 -23.25 17.00
C VAL A 174 14.09 -23.63 15.56
N PHE A 175 13.10 -23.97 14.74
CA PHE A 175 13.29 -24.44 13.36
C PHE A 175 12.43 -23.67 12.37
N ALA A 176 13.02 -23.33 11.21
CA ALA A 176 12.30 -22.75 10.09
C ALA A 176 11.61 -23.85 9.26
N LYS A 177 10.35 -23.63 8.89
CA LYS A 177 9.65 -24.48 7.92
C LYS A 177 10.23 -24.22 6.52
N PRO A 178 10.38 -25.24 5.66
CA PRO A 178 10.80 -25.03 4.28
C PRO A 178 9.72 -24.24 3.53
N LEU A 179 10.13 -23.16 2.86
CA LEU A 179 9.26 -22.34 2.00
C LEU A 179 9.92 -22.12 0.64
N ASN A 180 9.10 -21.93 -0.39
CA ASN A 180 9.57 -21.60 -1.72
C ASN A 180 10.03 -20.15 -1.76
N THR A 181 11.21 -19.89 -2.34
CA THR A 181 11.67 -18.51 -2.58
C THR A 181 11.36 -18.12 -4.02
N VAL A 182 10.60 -17.04 -4.22
CA VAL A 182 10.14 -16.58 -5.52
C VAL A 182 10.77 -15.23 -5.84
N LEU A 183 11.39 -15.10 -7.02
CA LEU A 183 11.86 -13.83 -7.57
C LEU A 183 10.71 -13.13 -8.29
N GLU A 184 10.48 -11.87 -7.95
CA GLU A 184 9.54 -10.99 -8.63
C GLU A 184 10.24 -9.68 -9.02
N SER A 185 10.07 -9.27 -10.28
CA SER A 185 10.60 -8.04 -10.85
C SER A 185 9.44 -7.12 -11.19
N LEU A 186 9.38 -5.96 -10.55
CA LEU A 186 8.30 -4.98 -10.68
C LEU A 186 8.82 -3.68 -11.31
N GLN A 187 7.90 -2.85 -11.78
CA GLN A 187 8.19 -1.51 -12.31
C GLN A 187 9.26 -1.49 -13.42
N GLY A 188 9.21 -2.47 -14.33
CA GLY A 188 10.19 -2.59 -15.41
C GLY A 188 11.61 -2.93 -14.93
N GLY A 189 11.74 -3.60 -13.77
CA GLY A 189 13.02 -3.99 -13.18
C GLY A 189 13.58 -3.03 -12.14
N LYS A 190 12.90 -1.90 -11.88
CA LYS A 190 13.31 -0.94 -10.85
C LYS A 190 13.17 -1.48 -9.44
N GLU A 191 12.29 -2.45 -9.23
CA GLU A 191 12.16 -3.18 -7.98
C GLU A 191 12.36 -4.67 -8.22
N ARG A 192 13.33 -5.26 -7.53
CA ARG A 192 13.55 -6.70 -7.50
C ARG A 192 13.32 -7.21 -6.10
N THR A 193 12.51 -8.26 -5.98
CA THR A 193 12.14 -8.84 -4.68
C THR A 193 12.30 -10.35 -4.68
N TYR A 194 12.73 -10.88 -3.54
CA TYR A 194 12.64 -12.30 -3.22
C TYR A 194 11.69 -12.44 -2.04
N TYR A 195 10.59 -13.16 -2.22
CA TYR A 195 9.65 -13.45 -1.14
C TYR A 195 9.48 -14.95 -0.94
N ALA A 196 9.08 -15.35 0.27
CA ALA A 196 8.76 -16.73 0.56
C ALA A 196 7.28 -17.01 0.34
N SER A 197 6.97 -18.22 -0.11
CA SER A 197 5.61 -18.68 -0.38
C SER A 197 5.43 -20.14 0.04
N THR A 198 4.25 -20.48 0.55
CA THR A 198 3.89 -21.88 0.86
C THR A 198 3.77 -22.71 -0.42
N GLU A 199 3.28 -22.10 -1.49
CA GLU A 199 3.14 -22.71 -2.81
C GLU A 199 4.14 -22.13 -3.81
N TYR A 200 4.54 -22.90 -4.82
CA TYR A 200 5.42 -22.39 -5.88
C TYR A 200 4.71 -21.30 -6.69
N LYS A 201 5.28 -20.09 -6.71
CA LYS A 201 4.66 -18.87 -7.28
C LYS A 201 3.31 -18.48 -6.66
N GLY A 202 3.06 -18.84 -5.40
CA GLY A 202 1.88 -18.44 -4.63
C GLY A 202 1.89 -16.97 -4.19
N LEU A 203 0.85 -16.55 -3.46
CA LEU A 203 0.67 -15.18 -2.98
C LEU A 203 1.49 -14.82 -1.72
N GLY A 204 2.39 -15.71 -1.29
CA GLY A 204 3.17 -15.56 -0.06
C GLY A 204 2.79 -16.58 1.00
N ILE A 205 2.91 -16.20 2.27
CA ILE A 205 2.38 -16.98 3.39
C ILE A 205 0.91 -16.61 3.66
N PRO A 206 0.10 -17.50 4.27
CA PRO A 206 -1.27 -17.17 4.67
C PRO A 206 -1.35 -15.93 5.57
N VAL A 207 -2.43 -15.18 5.39
CA VAL A 207 -2.79 -14.03 6.24
C VAL A 207 -3.83 -14.50 7.25
N GLU A 208 -3.62 -14.16 8.52
CA GLU A 208 -4.55 -14.45 9.63
C GLU A 208 -5.55 -13.31 9.85
N GLY A 209 -5.22 -12.12 9.37
CA GLY A 209 -6.12 -10.98 9.40
C GLY A 209 -5.47 -9.70 8.86
N PHE A 210 -6.29 -8.74 8.47
CA PHE A 210 -5.88 -7.36 8.24
C PHE A 210 -7.08 -6.43 8.41
N SER A 211 -6.79 -5.16 8.67
CA SER A 211 -7.79 -4.09 8.69
C SER A 211 -7.14 -2.79 8.26
N LEU A 212 -7.47 -2.30 7.06
CA LEU A 212 -6.90 -1.10 6.45
C LEU A 212 -8.02 -0.18 5.98
N CYS A 213 -8.04 1.08 6.43
CA CYS A 213 -9.15 2.00 6.15
C CYS A 213 -8.70 3.26 5.42
N ILE A 214 -9.21 3.50 4.21
CA ILE A 214 -8.87 4.71 3.46
C ILE A 214 -9.37 5.99 4.17
N GLY A 215 -10.51 5.92 4.84
CA GLY A 215 -11.07 7.05 5.61
C GLY A 215 -10.30 7.41 6.89
N CYS A 216 -9.38 6.55 7.35
CA CYS A 216 -8.50 6.89 8.47
C CYS A 216 -7.31 7.79 8.05
N PHE A 217 -7.15 8.03 6.75
CA PHE A 217 -6.21 9.00 6.19
C PHE A 217 -6.92 10.33 5.94
N GLU A 218 -6.65 11.34 6.76
CA GLU A 218 -7.31 12.65 6.72
C GLU A 218 -7.31 13.30 5.34
N LEU A 219 -6.16 13.36 4.65
CA LEU A 219 -6.08 13.87 3.27
C LEU A 219 -7.02 13.11 2.30
N ALA A 220 -7.17 11.79 2.47
CA ALA A 220 -8.04 11.00 1.61
C ALA A 220 -9.53 11.25 1.93
N LEU A 221 -9.86 11.46 3.21
CA LEU A 221 -11.21 11.80 3.65
C LEU A 221 -11.63 13.18 3.11
N GLU A 222 -10.76 14.19 3.24
CA GLU A 222 -11.00 15.52 2.68
C GLU A 222 -11.07 15.50 1.15
N TYR A 223 -10.24 14.67 0.51
CA TYR A 223 -10.35 14.39 -0.91
C TYR A 223 -11.73 13.86 -1.30
N PHE A 224 -12.26 12.85 -0.59
CA PHE A 224 -13.59 12.35 -0.91
C PHE A 224 -14.69 13.40 -0.68
N LYS A 225 -14.58 14.25 0.35
CA LYS A 225 -15.55 15.34 0.56
C LYS A 225 -15.53 16.35 -0.58
N TYR A 226 -14.34 16.75 -1.03
CA TYR A 226 -14.19 17.66 -2.17
C TYR A 226 -14.73 17.02 -3.46
N LYS A 227 -14.49 15.72 -3.64
CA LYS A 227 -15.05 14.97 -4.78
C LYS A 227 -16.55 14.78 -4.67
N ALA A 228 -17.15 14.67 -3.48
CA ALA A 228 -18.59 14.63 -3.34
C ALA A 228 -19.22 15.89 -3.96
N GLU A 229 -18.70 17.08 -3.62
CA GLU A 229 -19.16 18.36 -4.18
C GLU A 229 -19.01 18.43 -5.70
N GLU A 230 -17.84 18.04 -6.25
CA GLU A 230 -17.63 17.99 -7.71
C GLU A 230 -18.61 17.06 -8.43
N ASN A 231 -19.07 16.01 -7.74
CA ASN A 231 -20.07 15.06 -8.24
C ASN A 231 -21.52 15.50 -7.95
N GLY A 232 -21.74 16.69 -7.39
CA GLY A 232 -23.07 17.21 -7.05
C GLY A 232 -23.73 16.49 -5.87
N LEU A 233 -22.93 15.87 -5.00
CA LEU A 233 -23.36 15.18 -3.79
C LEU A 233 -23.14 16.07 -2.57
N ASP A 234 -23.88 15.79 -1.49
CA ASP A 234 -23.60 16.38 -0.18
C ASP A 234 -22.24 15.87 0.34
N ARG A 235 -21.44 16.73 0.99
CA ARG A 235 -20.15 16.32 1.58
C ARG A 235 -20.34 15.22 2.62
N ASP A 236 -21.44 15.23 3.35
CA ASP A 236 -21.73 14.32 4.45
C ASP A 236 -22.02 12.90 3.96
N VAL A 237 -22.21 12.69 2.65
CA VAL A 237 -22.27 11.34 2.05
C VAL A 237 -21.02 10.53 2.38
N VAL A 238 -19.87 11.18 2.58
CA VAL A 238 -18.61 10.52 2.90
C VAL A 238 -18.68 9.77 4.24
N ASP A 239 -19.47 10.27 5.20
CA ASP A 239 -19.59 9.67 6.54
C ASP A 239 -20.43 8.38 6.53
N THR A 240 -21.21 8.16 5.47
CA THR A 240 -22.00 6.93 5.28
C THR A 240 -21.21 5.82 4.56
N LEU A 241 -20.08 6.16 3.93
CA LEU A 241 -19.31 5.22 3.13
C LEU A 241 -18.62 4.14 3.99
N LYS A 242 -18.60 2.91 3.47
CA LYS A 242 -17.74 1.85 4.01
C LYS A 242 -16.34 1.98 3.44
N LEU A 243 -15.44 2.56 4.24
CA LEU A 243 -14.07 2.86 3.82
C LEU A 243 -13.01 1.93 4.43
N ARG A 244 -13.40 0.91 5.20
CA ARG A 244 -12.48 -0.05 5.84
C ARG A 244 -12.51 -1.39 5.13
N LEU A 245 -11.35 -1.85 4.66
CA LEU A 245 -11.14 -3.20 4.16
C LEU A 245 -10.68 -4.10 5.31
N GLU A 246 -11.46 -5.13 5.60
CA GLU A 246 -11.14 -6.19 6.55
C GLU A 246 -10.85 -7.49 5.83
N TYR A 247 -10.10 -8.36 6.50
CA TYR A 247 -9.88 -9.72 6.05
C TYR A 247 -11.20 -10.47 5.86
N ASP A 248 -11.32 -11.14 4.71
CA ASP A 248 -12.40 -12.04 4.38
C ASP A 248 -11.79 -13.40 4.03
N PRO A 249 -12.12 -14.49 4.76
CA PRO A 249 -11.58 -15.82 4.49
C PRO A 249 -11.98 -16.38 3.11
N ASN A 250 -12.98 -15.79 2.44
CA ASN A 250 -13.39 -16.19 1.09
C ASN A 250 -12.55 -15.52 -0.01
N VAL A 251 -11.71 -14.54 0.35
CA VAL A 251 -10.79 -13.88 -0.58
C VAL A 251 -9.41 -14.53 -0.43
N ASN A 252 -8.85 -14.99 -1.54
CA ASN A 252 -7.50 -15.53 -1.58
C ASN A 252 -6.49 -14.39 -1.44
N VAL A 253 -5.95 -14.25 -0.23
CA VAL A 253 -4.98 -13.23 0.16
C VAL A 253 -3.75 -13.91 0.74
N GLY A 254 -2.56 -13.44 0.36
CA GLY A 254 -1.29 -13.85 0.94
C GLY A 254 -0.45 -12.64 1.36
N LEU A 255 0.44 -12.87 2.32
CA LEU A 255 1.47 -11.94 2.75
C LEU A 255 2.80 -12.38 2.16
N LYS A 256 3.33 -11.62 1.20
CA LYS A 256 4.70 -11.80 0.72
C LYS A 256 5.64 -11.20 1.75
N VAL A 257 6.42 -12.05 2.38
CA VAL A 257 7.48 -11.66 3.31
C VAL A 257 8.82 -12.01 2.67
N GLY A 258 9.75 -11.06 2.67
CA GLY A 258 11.10 -11.33 2.20
C GLY A 258 11.97 -10.09 2.10
N VAL A 259 12.76 -10.03 1.03
CA VAL A 259 13.77 -8.97 0.83
C VAL A 259 13.60 -8.31 -0.53
N ALA A 260 13.88 -7.00 -0.58
CA ALA A 260 13.69 -6.17 -1.75
C ALA A 260 14.90 -5.26 -1.99
N ARG A 261 15.09 -4.90 -3.26
CA ARG A 261 16.00 -3.85 -3.71
C ARG A 261 15.26 -2.97 -4.71
N ILE A 262 15.06 -1.72 -4.32
CA ILE A 262 14.48 -0.68 -5.17
C ILE A 262 15.61 0.23 -5.62
N VAL A 263 15.65 0.55 -6.92
CA VAL A 263 16.66 1.48 -7.48
C VAL A 263 16.67 2.79 -6.69
N GLY A 264 17.85 3.22 -6.27
CA GLY A 264 18.06 4.43 -5.47
C GLY A 264 17.82 4.27 -3.96
N LYS A 265 17.24 3.16 -3.50
CA LYS A 265 17.08 2.83 -2.08
C LYS A 265 18.07 1.76 -1.63
N ARG A 266 18.36 1.70 -0.33
CA ARG A 266 19.06 0.58 0.32
C ARG A 266 18.28 -0.73 0.17
N SER A 267 18.93 -1.86 0.42
CA SER A 267 18.23 -3.15 0.50
C SER A 267 17.26 -3.15 1.68
N GLN A 268 16.13 -3.85 1.54
CA GLN A 268 15.01 -3.74 2.48
C GLN A 268 14.46 -5.12 2.85
N VAL A 269 13.89 -5.23 4.06
CA VAL A 269 12.90 -6.27 4.39
C VAL A 269 11.55 -5.80 3.88
N MET A 270 10.79 -6.68 3.25
CA MET A 270 9.56 -6.36 2.54
C MET A 270 8.39 -7.19 3.05
N PHE A 271 7.25 -6.51 3.22
CA PHE A 271 5.96 -7.09 3.55
C PHE A 271 4.91 -6.56 2.56
N LYS A 272 4.26 -7.44 1.79
CA LYS A 272 3.22 -7.06 0.82
C LYS A 272 1.99 -7.94 0.97
N LEU A 273 0.82 -7.33 1.17
CA LEU A 273 -0.45 -8.01 0.93
C LEU A 273 -0.68 -8.14 -0.57
N ALA A 274 -1.02 -9.35 -0.99
CA ALA A 274 -1.36 -9.69 -2.35
C ALA A 274 -2.65 -10.51 -2.40
N SER A 275 -3.48 -10.29 -3.42
CA SER A 275 -4.70 -11.07 -3.63
C SER A 275 -4.97 -11.30 -5.11
N ASN A 276 -5.70 -12.37 -5.43
CA ASN A 276 -6.02 -12.73 -6.81
C ASN A 276 -7.44 -13.25 -7.05
N THR A 277 -8.33 -13.26 -6.05
CA THR A 277 -9.74 -13.64 -6.25
C THR A 277 -10.40 -12.67 -7.24
N PRO A 278 -10.86 -13.14 -8.41
CA PRO A 278 -11.48 -12.28 -9.40
C PRO A 278 -12.86 -11.79 -8.92
N VAL A 279 -13.19 -10.53 -9.22
CA VAL A 279 -14.49 -9.93 -8.95
C VAL A 279 -14.88 -8.97 -10.06
N LYS A 280 -16.17 -8.74 -10.26
CA LYS A 280 -16.72 -7.81 -11.24
C LYS A 280 -17.67 -6.84 -10.56
N ILE A 281 -17.63 -5.57 -10.97
CA ILE A 281 -18.53 -4.53 -10.49
C ILE A 281 -19.13 -3.78 -11.68
N LYS A 282 -20.20 -3.03 -11.42
CA LYS A 282 -20.73 -2.08 -12.42
C LYS A 282 -19.88 -0.81 -12.46
N GLY A 283 -19.38 -0.45 -13.63
CA GLY A 283 -18.54 0.74 -13.81
C GLY A 283 -19.27 1.97 -14.35
N VAL A 284 -18.58 3.12 -14.29
CA VAL A 284 -19.05 4.41 -14.84
C VAL A 284 -18.68 4.55 -16.32
N LEU A 285 -17.41 4.30 -16.63
CA LEU A 285 -16.83 4.40 -17.98
C LEU A 285 -17.17 3.17 -18.83
N GLU A 286 -17.12 1.99 -18.22
CA GLU A 286 -17.46 0.70 -18.84
C GLU A 286 -18.59 0.04 -18.04
N PRO A 287 -19.55 -0.66 -18.68
CA PRO A 287 -20.68 -1.27 -17.97
C PRO A 287 -20.26 -2.26 -16.88
N VAL A 288 -19.16 -3.00 -17.11
CA VAL A 288 -18.60 -3.98 -16.20
C VAL A 288 -17.11 -3.75 -16.12
N VAL A 289 -16.58 -3.66 -14.91
CA VAL A 289 -15.14 -3.58 -14.65
C VAL A 289 -14.73 -4.85 -13.92
N GLU A 290 -13.68 -5.50 -14.42
CA GLU A 290 -13.11 -6.70 -13.81
C GLU A 290 -11.86 -6.34 -13.00
N GLY A 291 -11.70 -6.99 -11.85
CA GLY A 291 -10.55 -6.77 -10.98
C GLY A 291 -10.38 -7.90 -9.98
N LYS A 292 -9.74 -7.57 -8.87
CA LYS A 292 -9.44 -8.54 -7.79
C LYS A 292 -10.02 -8.04 -6.48
N ALA A 293 -10.67 -8.94 -5.77
CA ALA A 293 -11.13 -8.70 -4.42
C ALA A 293 -9.93 -8.54 -3.48
N ARG A 294 -10.07 -7.65 -2.50
CA ARG A 294 -9.06 -7.36 -1.48
C ARG A 294 -9.50 -7.84 -0.10
N GLY A 295 -10.80 -7.89 0.16
CA GLY A 295 -11.38 -8.28 1.44
C GLY A 295 -12.86 -7.91 1.49
N ARG A 296 -13.37 -7.65 2.70
CA ARG A 296 -14.75 -7.17 2.91
C ARG A 296 -14.74 -5.70 3.31
N LEU A 297 -15.67 -4.92 2.79
CA LEU A 297 -15.90 -3.54 3.24
C LEU A 297 -16.76 -3.46 4.49
N THR A 298 -16.30 -2.65 5.44
CA THR A 298 -17.02 -2.34 6.68
C THR A 298 -17.04 -0.83 6.95
N HIS A 299 -18.02 -0.40 7.75
CA HIS A 299 -18.07 0.98 8.24
C HIS A 299 -16.98 1.20 9.29
N CYS A 300 -16.45 2.42 9.35
CA CYS A 300 -15.47 2.81 10.34
C CYS A 300 -15.76 4.23 10.79
N ASN A 301 -15.80 4.46 12.10
CA ASN A 301 -15.99 5.80 12.68
C ASN A 301 -14.72 6.66 12.68
N HIS A 302 -13.61 6.13 12.16
CA HIS A 302 -12.31 6.81 12.00
C HIS A 302 -11.66 7.38 13.28
N GLU A 303 -12.18 7.06 14.47
CA GLU A 303 -11.66 7.60 15.74
C GLU A 303 -10.29 7.00 16.11
N ARG A 304 -10.15 5.67 15.99
CA ARG A 304 -8.92 4.97 16.41
C ARG A 304 -7.81 4.98 15.36
N LYS A 305 -8.15 5.25 14.10
CA LYS A 305 -7.23 5.26 12.94
C LYS A 305 -6.26 4.07 12.87
N GLU A 306 -6.71 2.88 13.30
CA GLU A 306 -5.85 1.70 13.35
C GLU A 306 -5.78 0.98 11.99
N HIS A 307 -4.56 0.58 11.64
CA HIS A 307 -4.21 -0.17 10.45
C HIS A 307 -3.38 -1.38 10.84
N THR A 308 -3.89 -2.58 10.63
CA THR A 308 -3.24 -3.81 11.12
C THR A 308 -3.14 -4.89 10.05
N ILE A 309 -2.09 -5.69 10.14
CA ILE A 309 -1.88 -6.92 9.35
C ILE A 309 -1.41 -7.99 10.33
N ALA A 310 -1.93 -9.21 10.21
CA ALA A 310 -1.62 -10.34 11.08
C ALA A 310 -1.30 -11.60 10.27
N ALA A 311 -0.30 -12.35 10.73
CA ALA A 311 0.09 -13.64 10.16
C ALA A 311 0.69 -14.56 11.24
N ASP A 312 0.79 -15.86 10.95
CA ASP A 312 1.50 -16.81 11.81
C ASP A 312 2.98 -16.40 11.98
N ALA A 313 3.43 -16.20 13.22
CA ALA A 313 4.80 -15.76 13.49
C ALA A 313 5.85 -16.78 13.00
N GLY A 314 5.54 -18.08 13.06
CA GLY A 314 6.40 -19.16 12.58
C GLY A 314 6.64 -19.10 11.06
N LEU A 315 5.61 -18.79 10.29
CA LEU A 315 5.69 -18.61 8.85
C LEU A 315 6.41 -17.31 8.48
N VAL A 316 6.17 -16.21 9.21
CA VAL A 316 6.95 -14.97 9.02
C VAL A 316 8.44 -15.24 9.28
N TYR A 317 8.79 -15.89 10.38
CA TYR A 317 10.17 -16.28 10.68
C TYR A 317 10.77 -17.14 9.56
N SER A 318 10.05 -18.19 9.15
CA SER A 318 10.50 -19.10 8.08
C SER A 318 10.72 -18.36 6.76
N ALA A 319 9.87 -17.38 6.45
CA ALA A 319 9.98 -16.56 5.25
C ALA A 319 11.22 -15.67 5.26
N LEU A 320 11.50 -15.02 6.39
CA LEU A 320 12.70 -14.20 6.59
C LEU A 320 13.97 -15.07 6.49
N VAL A 321 13.99 -16.25 7.12
CA VAL A 321 15.12 -17.19 7.02
C VAL A 321 15.36 -17.64 5.58
N ALA A 322 14.30 -18.03 4.86
CA ALA A 322 14.42 -18.51 3.47
C ALA A 322 14.95 -17.43 2.51
N THR A 323 14.59 -16.17 2.75
CA THR A 323 14.92 -15.04 1.86
C THR A 323 16.19 -14.30 2.26
N LYS A 324 16.65 -14.38 3.51
CA LYS A 324 17.90 -13.75 4.01
C LYS A 324 19.11 -13.96 3.10
N PRO A 325 19.43 -15.19 2.61
CA PRO A 325 20.57 -15.40 1.72
C PRO A 325 20.48 -14.62 0.40
N LYS A 326 19.28 -14.21 -0.03
CA LYS A 326 19.04 -13.49 -1.28
C LYS A 326 19.38 -12.00 -1.20
N LEU A 327 19.60 -11.44 0.00
CA LEU A 327 20.12 -10.08 0.15
C LEU A 327 21.45 -9.89 -0.58
N LYS A 328 22.34 -10.89 -0.50
CA LYS A 328 23.64 -10.84 -1.19
C LYS A 328 23.45 -10.75 -2.71
N VAL A 329 22.52 -11.53 -3.26
CA VAL A 329 22.19 -11.52 -4.70
C VAL A 329 21.65 -10.16 -5.15
N LEU A 330 20.84 -9.53 -4.31
CA LEU A 330 20.28 -8.20 -4.58
C LEU A 330 21.30 -7.06 -4.42
N SER A 331 22.36 -7.26 -3.62
CA SER A 331 23.41 -6.25 -3.41
C SER A 331 24.44 -6.21 -4.54
N THR A 332 24.57 -7.30 -5.31
CA THR A 332 25.52 -7.44 -6.43
C THR A 332 24.94 -7.05 -7.79
N SER A 333 23.71 -6.54 -7.83
CA SER A 333 22.96 -6.27 -9.07
C SER A 333 22.41 -4.85 -9.11
#